data_AF-A0A3D0SRI1-F1
#
_entry.id   AF-A0A3D0SRI1-F1
#
_cell.length_a   1.000
_cell.length_b   1.000
_cell.length_c   1.000
_cell.angle_alpha   90.00
_cell.angle_beta   90.00
_cell.angle_gamma   90.00
#
_symmetry.space_group_name_H-M   'P 1'
#
loop_
_entity.id
_entity.type
_entity.pdbx_description
1 polymer ?
#
loop_
_entity_poly.entity_id
_entity_poly.type
_entity_poly.pdbx_seq_one_letter_code
_entity_poly.pdbx_strand_id
1 'polypeptide(L)'
;MIIPTVEALDISNHAWRIGRGHPPAAKTVREAVMAITQAAYYRVNVCAANRDMEEMPQVLLYAPNDDERASACRFGLPAVVEQPADSDEAGELIRTWRPHRGENFVICAGQLGNLQTQHCEILFRALVAFLSRTGVIDGLQLIEGEEDLHYFSHRQVCDVQAEQSGIFASRLDVGRWVQAGEELGQIYDGFTGDIRMHVIAPVAGLLAVLRREPLLCAGDLVAQILASDIACQHDAVQQRPEGQQNARQAS
;
A
#
# COMPACT_ATOMS: atom_id res chain seq x y z
N MET A 1 6.18 3.09 20.66
CA MET A 1 6.68 1.71 20.50
C MET A 1 6.60 1.35 19.03
N ILE A 2 7.69 0.80 18.46
CA ILE A 2 7.76 0.38 17.06
C ILE A 2 7.65 -1.14 17.03
N ILE A 3 6.73 -1.66 16.23
CA ILE A 3 6.48 -3.10 16.15
C ILE A 3 6.62 -3.52 14.69
N PRO A 4 7.57 -4.41 14.36
CA PRO A 4 7.57 -5.07 13.07
C PRO A 4 6.41 -6.09 13.07
N THR A 5 5.47 -5.99 12.13
CA THR A 5 4.42 -7.00 12.03
C THR A 5 4.94 -8.24 11.31
N VAL A 6 4.93 -9.38 12.00
CA VAL A 6 4.97 -10.71 11.39
C VAL A 6 3.52 -11.17 11.16
N GLU A 7 2.68 -10.34 10.53
CA GLU A 7 1.30 -10.72 10.16
C GLU A 7 1.22 -11.33 8.76
N ALA A 8 2.34 -11.40 8.03
CA ALA A 8 2.40 -11.95 6.67
C ALA A 8 2.50 -13.50 6.59
N LEU A 9 2.13 -14.20 7.66
CA LEU A 9 1.96 -15.65 7.67
C LEU A 9 0.50 -15.99 7.98
N ASP A 10 -0.42 -15.46 7.18
CA ASP A 10 -1.70 -16.14 7.00
C ASP A 10 -1.46 -17.39 6.13
N ILE A 11 -0.93 -18.44 6.77
CA ILE A 11 -0.86 -19.79 6.20
C ILE A 11 -2.27 -20.41 6.34
N SER A 12 -3.27 -19.80 5.74
CA SER A 12 -4.62 -20.35 5.64
C SER A 12 -4.89 -20.83 4.22
N ASN A 13 -4.05 -21.74 3.73
CA ASN A 13 -4.46 -22.78 2.78
C ASN A 13 -3.38 -23.85 2.66
N HIS A 14 -3.23 -24.68 3.69
CA HIS A 14 -3.05 -26.13 3.53
C HIS A 14 -3.14 -26.78 4.91
N ALA A 15 -4.18 -27.59 5.07
CA ALA A 15 -4.49 -28.31 6.29
C ALA A 15 -3.35 -29.26 6.71
N TRP A 16 -2.84 -29.06 7.92
CA TRP A 16 -2.27 -30.14 8.71
C TRP A 16 -3.01 -30.23 10.04
N ARG A 17 -3.81 -31.28 10.18
CA ARG A 17 -4.42 -31.71 11.46
C ARG A 17 -3.34 -32.37 12.31
N ILE A 18 -3.07 -31.84 13.50
CA ILE A 18 -2.78 -32.66 14.70
C ILE A 18 -3.07 -31.85 15.97
N GLY A 19 -3.77 -32.49 16.90
CA GLY A 19 -4.41 -31.86 18.05
C GLY A 19 -3.50 -31.53 19.22
N ARG A 20 -3.82 -30.42 19.89
CA ARG A 20 -4.12 -30.26 21.32
C ARG A 20 -4.38 -28.77 21.55
N GLY A 21 -5.37 -28.43 22.39
CA GLY A 21 -5.90 -27.07 22.57
C GLY A 21 -4.92 -26.08 23.20
N HIS A 22 -3.91 -25.65 22.44
CA HIS A 22 -3.26 -24.36 22.63
C HIS A 22 -3.97 -23.34 21.74
N PRO A 23 -4.28 -22.12 22.23
CA PRO A 23 -4.59 -21.03 21.32
C PRO A 23 -3.44 -20.93 20.30
N PRO A 24 -3.74 -20.72 19.01
CA PRO A 24 -2.69 -20.68 17.99
C PRO A 24 -1.63 -19.66 18.42
N ALA A 25 -0.36 -20.02 18.36
CA ALA A 25 0.75 -19.23 18.93
C ALA A 25 0.73 -17.75 18.50
N ALA A 26 0.25 -17.48 17.28
CA ALA A 26 0.02 -16.14 16.75
C ALA A 26 -0.94 -15.29 17.60
N LYS A 27 -2.03 -15.88 18.11
CA LYS A 27 -3.00 -15.19 18.98
C LYS A 27 -2.38 -14.76 20.31
N THR A 28 -1.58 -15.63 20.92
CA THR A 28 -0.90 -15.36 22.19
C THR A 28 0.18 -14.29 22.05
N VAL A 29 0.96 -14.32 20.96
CA VAL A 29 1.96 -13.27 20.67
C VAL A 29 1.27 -11.93 20.44
N ARG A 30 0.17 -11.91 19.68
CA ARG A 30 -0.60 -10.68 19.44
C ARG A 30 -1.15 -10.11 20.73
N GLU A 31 -1.82 -10.90 21.56
CA GLU A 31 -2.36 -10.46 22.86
C GLU A 31 -1.26 -9.87 23.77
N ALA A 32 -0.07 -10.49 23.77
CA ALA A 32 1.08 -9.96 24.51
C ALA A 32 1.58 -8.62 23.96
N VAL A 33 1.73 -8.51 22.63
CA VAL A 33 2.11 -7.27 21.95
C VAL A 33 1.09 -6.16 22.22
N MET A 34 -0.20 -6.48 22.21
CA MET A 34 -1.27 -5.54 22.56
C MET A 34 -1.12 -5.04 24.00
N ALA A 35 -0.96 -5.95 24.96
CA ALA A 35 -0.85 -5.62 26.37
C ALA A 35 0.31 -4.66 26.66
N ILE A 36 1.47 -4.84 26.01
CA ILE A 36 2.64 -3.98 26.22
C ILE A 36 2.56 -2.66 25.45
N THR A 37 1.78 -2.58 24.37
CA THR A 37 1.70 -1.40 23.48
C THR A 37 0.56 -0.46 23.84
N GLN A 38 -0.46 -0.94 24.55
CA GLN A 38 -1.66 -0.16 24.88
C GLN A 38 -1.35 1.13 25.65
N ALA A 39 -0.31 1.14 26.48
CA ALA A 39 0.09 2.31 27.28
C ALA A 39 1.00 3.30 26.51
N ALA A 40 1.48 2.95 25.32
CA ALA A 40 2.35 3.81 24.54
C ALA A 40 1.54 4.91 23.84
N TYR A 41 2.01 6.17 23.95
CA TYR A 41 1.36 7.29 23.27
C TYR A 41 1.54 7.19 21.74
N TYR A 42 2.76 6.98 21.25
CA TYR A 42 3.01 6.73 19.83
C TYR A 42 3.11 5.23 19.56
N ARG A 43 2.33 4.73 18.59
CA ARG A 43 2.32 3.33 18.17
C ARG A 43 2.56 3.25 16.66
N VAL A 44 3.62 2.57 16.26
CA VAL A 44 4.03 2.44 14.86
C VAL A 44 4.05 0.97 14.48
N ASN A 45 3.21 0.60 13.52
CA ASN A 45 3.20 -0.72 12.91
C ASN A 45 3.96 -0.66 11.58
N VAL A 46 5.02 -1.45 11.43
CA VAL A 46 5.79 -1.52 10.17
C VAL A 46 5.44 -2.82 9.45
N CYS A 47 4.89 -2.71 8.24
CA CYS A 47 4.50 -3.83 7.40
C CYS A 47 5.14 -3.74 6.01
N ALA A 48 5.23 -4.88 5.34
CA ALA A 48 5.59 -4.97 3.93
C ALA A 48 4.34 -5.23 3.10
N ALA A 49 4.38 -4.90 1.81
CA ALA A 49 3.36 -5.33 0.87
C ALA A 49 3.32 -6.87 0.79
N ASN A 50 2.29 -7.40 0.13
CA ASN A 50 2.20 -8.84 -0.12
C ASN A 50 3.37 -9.34 -1.00
N ARG A 51 3.46 -10.66 -1.20
CA ARG A 51 4.56 -11.25 -1.98
C ARG A 51 4.56 -10.78 -3.43
N ASP A 52 3.43 -10.35 -3.96
CA ASP A 52 3.29 -10.05 -5.38
C ASP A 52 3.66 -8.60 -5.71
N MET A 53 3.74 -7.75 -4.68
CA MET A 53 3.84 -6.30 -4.78
C MET A 53 5.06 -5.76 -4.06
N GLU A 54 5.69 -4.76 -4.64
CA GLU A 54 6.60 -3.87 -3.94
C GLU A 54 5.88 -2.55 -3.66
N GLU A 55 6.03 -2.03 -2.44
CA GLU A 55 5.49 -0.74 -2.04
C GLU A 55 6.62 0.21 -1.61
N MET A 56 6.54 1.48 -2.00
CA MET A 56 7.50 2.48 -1.52
C MET A 56 7.34 2.72 -0.02
N PRO A 57 8.38 3.18 0.70
CA PRO A 57 8.26 3.64 2.07
C PRO A 57 7.23 4.77 2.20
N GLN A 58 6.14 4.56 2.93
CA GLN A 58 5.09 5.57 3.14
C GLN A 58 4.32 5.35 4.45
N VAL A 59 3.66 6.40 4.93
CA VAL A 59 2.75 6.34 6.08
C VAL A 59 1.32 6.16 5.61
N LEU A 60 0.61 5.18 6.17
CA LEU A 60 -0.84 5.03 6.01
C LEU A 60 -1.56 5.45 7.31
N LEU A 61 -2.61 6.25 7.17
CA LEU A 61 -3.42 6.74 8.27
C LEU A 61 -4.87 6.27 8.16
N TYR A 62 -5.42 5.68 9.23
CA TYR A 62 -6.78 5.13 9.23
C TYR A 62 -7.72 5.95 10.12
N ALA A 63 -8.56 6.78 9.49
CA ALA A 63 -9.40 7.78 10.17
C ALA A 63 -8.63 8.66 11.17
N PRO A 64 -7.56 9.35 10.73
CA PRO A 64 -6.72 10.13 11.63
C PRO A 64 -7.44 11.38 12.15
N ASN A 65 -7.04 11.80 13.36
CA ASN A 65 -7.32 13.15 13.86
C ASN A 65 -6.23 14.15 13.40
N ASP A 66 -6.42 15.45 13.67
CA ASP A 66 -5.52 16.50 13.18
C ASP A 66 -4.09 16.40 13.76
N ASP A 67 -3.96 15.96 15.02
CA ASP A 67 -2.66 15.74 15.64
C ASP A 67 -1.94 14.55 14.98
N GLU A 68 -2.65 13.45 14.69
CA GLU A 68 -2.11 12.31 13.96
C GLU A 68 -1.64 12.71 12.55
N ARG A 69 -2.39 13.58 11.85
CA ARG A 69 -1.96 14.11 10.54
C ARG A 69 -0.66 14.90 10.67
N ALA A 70 -0.57 15.79 11.65
CA ALA A 70 0.62 16.63 11.85
C ALA A 70 1.83 15.79 12.29
N SER A 71 1.63 14.81 13.16
CA SER A 71 2.68 13.90 13.62
C SER A 71 3.17 12.96 12.52
N ALA A 72 2.29 12.51 11.62
CA ALA A 72 2.69 11.66 10.49
C ALA A 72 3.72 12.34 9.57
N CYS A 73 3.59 13.64 9.35
CA CYS A 73 4.56 14.39 8.56
C CYS A 73 5.98 14.36 9.16
N ARG A 74 6.11 14.12 10.48
CA ARG A 74 7.41 14.09 11.15
C ARG A 74 8.25 12.86 10.78
N PHE A 75 7.66 11.82 10.18
CA PHE A 75 8.44 10.69 9.66
C PHE A 75 9.35 11.09 8.48
N GLY A 76 9.00 12.13 7.72
CA GLY A 76 9.78 12.54 6.54
C GLY A 76 9.80 11.48 5.42
N LEU A 77 8.79 10.61 5.36
CA LEU A 77 8.63 9.66 4.26
C LEU A 77 8.05 10.36 3.02
N PRO A 78 8.29 9.85 1.80
CA PRO A 78 7.80 10.48 0.56
C PRO A 78 6.29 10.70 0.49
N ALA A 79 5.49 9.86 1.17
CA ALA A 79 4.05 10.04 1.23
C ALA A 79 3.44 9.75 2.61
N VAL A 80 2.40 10.52 2.91
CA VAL A 80 1.38 10.22 3.93
C VAL A 80 0.06 10.06 3.20
N VAL A 81 -0.57 8.90 3.34
CA VAL A 81 -1.81 8.54 2.62
C VAL A 81 -2.91 8.24 3.63
N GLU A 82 -4.02 8.98 3.54
CA GLU A 82 -5.22 8.61 4.28
C GLU A 82 -5.91 7.42 3.64
N GLN A 83 -6.27 6.45 4.46
CA GLN A 83 -7.07 5.30 4.09
C GLN A 83 -8.54 5.51 4.48
N PRO A 84 -9.49 4.88 3.75
CA PRO A 84 -10.90 4.90 4.14
C PRO A 84 -11.09 4.44 5.59
N ALA A 85 -12.01 5.10 6.31
CA ALA A 85 -12.24 4.80 7.74
C ALA A 85 -12.62 3.33 7.99
N ASP A 86 -13.38 2.76 7.05
CA ASP A 86 -13.90 1.40 7.05
C ASP A 86 -12.99 0.41 6.30
N SER A 87 -11.74 0.80 5.97
CA SER A 87 -10.82 -0.12 5.31
C SER A 87 -10.49 -1.31 6.21
N ASP A 88 -10.75 -2.51 5.71
CA ASP A 88 -10.38 -3.77 6.36
C ASP A 88 -8.84 -3.98 6.38
N GLU A 89 -8.09 -3.19 5.61
CA GLU A 89 -6.63 -3.25 5.48
C GLU A 89 -5.87 -2.66 6.67
N ALA A 90 -6.57 -1.94 7.57
CA ALA A 90 -5.97 -1.39 8.80
C ALA A 90 -5.28 -2.46 9.67
N GLY A 91 -5.60 -3.74 9.45
CA GLY A 91 -5.12 -4.83 10.28
C GLY A 91 -5.77 -4.81 11.66
N GLU A 92 -5.63 -5.92 12.38
CA GLU A 92 -6.28 -6.06 13.70
C GLU A 92 -5.62 -5.18 14.77
N LEU A 93 -4.31 -4.92 14.64
CA LEU A 93 -3.53 -4.03 15.52
C LEU A 93 -4.08 -2.61 15.54
N ILE A 94 -4.24 -1.97 14.39
CA ILE A 94 -4.73 -0.59 14.32
C ILE A 94 -6.18 -0.50 14.82
N ARG A 95 -7.05 -1.45 14.42
CA ARG A 95 -8.44 -1.50 14.92
C ARG A 95 -8.49 -1.58 16.44
N THR A 96 -7.56 -2.30 17.06
CA THR A 96 -7.50 -2.45 18.53
C THR A 96 -6.88 -1.23 19.20
N TRP A 97 -5.92 -0.55 18.58
CA TRP A 97 -5.31 0.64 19.17
C TRP A 97 -6.17 1.90 19.11
N ARG A 98 -7.00 2.04 18.06
CA ARG A 98 -7.82 3.23 17.81
C ARG A 98 -8.68 3.69 19.01
N PRO A 99 -9.35 2.81 19.77
CA PRO A 99 -10.12 3.21 20.95
C PRO A 99 -9.28 3.75 22.12
N HIS A 100 -7.97 3.52 22.12
CA HIS A 100 -7.07 3.92 23.19
C HIS A 100 -6.35 5.22 22.86
N ARG A 101 -6.15 6.05 23.89
CA ARG A 101 -5.41 7.33 23.77
C ARG A 101 -4.03 7.12 23.15
N GLY A 102 -3.59 8.12 22.39
CA GLY A 102 -2.34 8.10 21.65
C GLY A 102 -2.59 8.07 20.15
N GLU A 103 -1.50 8.06 19.40
CA GLU A 103 -1.46 8.21 17.95
C GLU A 103 -0.97 6.91 17.31
N ASN A 104 -1.59 6.55 16.18
CA ASN A 104 -1.38 5.28 15.51
C ASN A 104 -0.92 5.48 14.08
N PHE A 105 0.19 4.84 13.73
CA PHE A 105 0.79 4.93 12.40
C PHE A 105 1.01 3.55 11.83
N VAL A 106 0.71 3.39 10.55
CA VAL A 106 1.19 2.27 9.74
C VAL A 106 2.24 2.79 8.80
N ILE A 107 3.38 2.11 8.72
CA ILE A 107 4.40 2.37 7.72
C ILE A 107 4.50 1.13 6.84
N CYS A 108 4.27 1.31 5.55
CA CYS A 108 4.48 0.27 4.56
C CYS A 108 5.82 0.48 3.85
N ALA A 109 6.53 -0.60 3.55
CA ALA A 109 7.67 -0.57 2.63
C ALA A 109 8.06 -1.96 2.13
N GLY A 110 8.50 -2.01 0.88
CA GLY A 110 9.09 -3.18 0.26
C GLY A 110 8.10 -4.28 -0.09
N GLN A 111 8.66 -5.45 -0.39
CA GLN A 111 7.96 -6.65 -0.84
C GLN A 111 8.24 -7.81 0.13
N LEU A 112 7.19 -8.54 0.50
CA LEU A 112 7.36 -9.70 1.38
C LEU A 112 8.29 -10.77 0.77
N GLY A 113 9.30 -11.16 1.54
CA GLY A 113 10.28 -12.18 1.13
C GLY A 113 11.52 -11.62 0.46
N ASN A 114 11.58 -10.30 0.24
CA ASN A 114 12.76 -9.61 -0.29
C ASN A 114 13.34 -8.64 0.75
N LEU A 115 14.68 -8.56 0.80
CA LEU A 115 15.39 -7.57 1.60
C LEU A 115 15.86 -6.43 0.69
N GLN A 116 15.12 -5.33 0.71
CA GLN A 116 15.44 -4.14 -0.10
C GLN A 116 16.19 -3.12 0.75
N THR A 117 17.52 -3.15 0.70
CA THR A 117 18.40 -2.33 1.55
C THR A 117 18.05 -0.84 1.52
N GLN A 118 17.73 -0.29 0.34
CA GLN A 118 17.32 1.11 0.20
C GLN A 118 16.06 1.43 1.02
N HIS A 119 15.05 0.57 0.97
CA HIS A 119 13.83 0.74 1.78
C HIS A 119 14.14 0.63 3.27
N CYS A 120 15.03 -0.29 3.68
CA CYS A 120 15.46 -0.41 5.07
C CYS A 120 16.17 0.86 5.59
N GLU A 121 17.04 1.46 4.77
CA GLU A 121 17.71 2.71 5.12
C GLU A 121 16.73 3.87 5.27
N ILE A 122 15.76 3.99 4.36
CA ILE A 122 14.70 5.00 4.42
C ILE A 122 13.84 4.81 5.68
N LEU A 123 13.39 3.58 5.95
CA LEU A 123 12.63 3.26 7.16
C LEU A 123 13.38 3.61 8.44
N PHE A 124 14.66 3.24 8.52
CA PHE A 124 15.48 3.54 9.69
C PHE A 124 15.59 5.05 9.92
N ARG A 125 15.89 5.81 8.85
CA ARG A 125 15.95 7.29 8.92
C ARG A 125 14.61 7.88 9.36
N ALA A 126 13.50 7.41 8.82
CA ALA A 126 12.17 7.91 9.13
C ALA A 126 11.79 7.68 10.61
N LEU A 127 12.08 6.48 11.14
CA LEU A 127 11.83 6.16 12.54
C LEU A 127 12.68 7.02 13.47
N VAL A 128 13.95 7.20 13.16
CA VAL A 128 14.85 8.06 13.95
C VAL A 128 14.43 9.53 13.86
N ALA A 129 14.04 10.01 12.68
CA ALA A 129 13.54 11.35 12.47
C ALA A 129 12.28 11.62 13.29
N PHE A 130 11.32 10.69 13.26
CA PHE A 130 10.10 10.77 14.04
C PHE A 130 10.39 10.83 15.54
N LEU A 131 11.25 9.94 16.07
CA LEU A 131 11.58 9.91 17.50
C LEU A 131 12.28 11.20 17.96
N SER A 132 13.16 11.76 17.13
CA SER A 132 13.85 13.03 17.42
C SER A 132 12.87 14.21 17.39
N ARG A 133 12.07 14.34 16.32
CA ARG A 133 11.09 15.43 16.13
C ARG A 133 9.90 15.39 17.08
N THR A 134 9.64 14.24 17.72
CA THR A 134 8.63 14.09 18.77
C THR A 134 9.20 14.26 20.17
N GLY A 135 10.52 14.47 20.30
CA GLY A 135 11.20 14.63 21.59
C GLY A 135 11.28 13.35 22.41
N VAL A 136 11.11 12.18 21.78
CA VAL A 136 11.27 10.88 22.45
C VAL A 136 12.75 10.57 22.67
N ILE A 137 13.63 11.05 21.78
CA ILE A 137 15.08 10.95 21.90
C ILE A 137 15.72 12.31 21.66
N ASP A 138 16.76 12.63 22.43
CA ASP A 138 17.52 13.87 22.32
C ASP A 138 18.93 13.63 21.74
N GLY A 139 19.57 14.70 21.26
CA GLY A 139 21.00 14.69 20.92
C GLY A 139 21.37 14.10 19.56
N LEU A 140 20.38 13.79 18.72
CA LEU A 140 20.61 13.38 17.34
C LEU A 140 20.60 14.59 16.40
N GLN A 141 21.73 14.80 15.71
CA GLN A 141 21.80 15.72 14.58
C GLN A 141 21.35 14.98 13.32
N LEU A 142 20.11 15.21 12.91
CA LEU A 142 19.63 14.74 11.62
C LEU A 142 20.20 15.66 10.54
N ILE A 143 20.70 15.08 9.46
CA ILE A 143 20.98 15.85 8.26
C ILE A 143 19.62 16.17 7.65
N GLU A 144 19.18 17.42 7.78
CA GLU A 144 18.00 17.92 7.10
C GLU A 144 18.31 17.98 5.60
N GLY A 145 17.75 17.03 4.85
CA GLY A 145 17.67 17.09 3.40
C GLY A 145 16.36 17.76 2.98
N GLU A 146 16.22 18.06 1.70
CA GLU A 146 14.94 18.44 1.13
C GLU A 146 13.99 17.24 1.24
N GLU A 147 13.00 17.33 2.15
CA GLU A 147 11.97 16.31 2.30
C GLU A 147 10.92 16.51 1.22
N ASP A 148 10.91 15.63 0.22
CA ASP A 148 9.87 15.57 -0.82
C ASP A 148 8.65 14.79 -0.30
N LEU A 149 8.07 15.29 0.80
CA LEU A 149 6.90 14.72 1.46
C LEU A 149 5.63 15.25 0.79
N HIS A 150 4.74 14.33 0.40
CA HIS A 150 3.42 14.64 -0.13
C HIS A 150 2.31 14.02 0.71
N TYR A 151 1.21 14.76 0.86
CA TYR A 151 0.02 14.30 1.58
C TYR A 151 -1.09 13.97 0.59
N PHE A 152 -1.64 12.76 0.69
CA PHE A 152 -2.68 12.25 -0.19
C PHE A 152 -3.90 11.81 0.60
N SER A 153 -5.09 12.19 0.13
CA SER A 153 -6.34 11.62 0.61
C SER A 153 -6.62 10.26 -0.05
N HIS A 154 -7.49 9.44 0.54
CA HIS A 154 -7.95 8.18 -0.06
C HIS A 154 -8.53 8.34 -1.48
N ARG A 155 -8.98 9.54 -1.86
CA ARG A 155 -9.53 9.83 -3.19
C ARG A 155 -8.46 10.03 -4.27
N GLN A 156 -7.20 10.12 -3.87
CA GLN A 156 -6.06 10.26 -4.78
C GLN A 156 -5.34 8.93 -4.98
N VAL A 157 -5.88 7.83 -4.46
CA VAL A 157 -5.35 6.50 -4.71
C VAL A 157 -5.99 5.94 -5.98
N CYS A 158 -5.18 5.72 -7.02
CA CYS A 158 -5.62 5.14 -8.28
C CYS A 158 -5.01 3.76 -8.49
N ASP A 159 -5.84 2.73 -8.47
CA ASP A 159 -5.43 1.36 -8.78
C ASP A 159 -5.39 1.13 -10.29
N VAL A 160 -4.32 0.48 -10.76
CA VAL A 160 -4.15 0.02 -12.13
C VAL A 160 -4.23 -1.49 -12.14
N GLN A 161 -5.27 -2.03 -12.79
CA GLN A 161 -5.50 -3.46 -12.91
C GLN A 161 -5.09 -3.97 -14.29
N ALA A 162 -4.71 -5.24 -14.36
CA ALA A 162 -4.45 -5.89 -15.63
C ALA A 162 -5.75 -6.17 -16.39
N GLU A 163 -5.86 -5.74 -17.64
CA GLU A 163 -7.01 -6.09 -18.47
C GLU A 163 -6.88 -7.50 -19.09
N GLN A 164 -5.67 -8.06 -19.10
CA GLN A 164 -5.36 -9.36 -19.69
C GLN A 164 -4.41 -10.18 -18.84
N SER A 165 -4.58 -11.51 -18.85
CA SER A 165 -3.66 -12.44 -18.19
C SER A 165 -2.39 -12.67 -19.01
N GLY A 166 -1.26 -12.85 -18.32
CA GLY A 166 0.02 -13.14 -18.97
C GLY A 166 1.21 -13.02 -18.02
N ILE A 167 2.38 -12.78 -18.61
CA ILE A 167 3.64 -12.54 -17.89
C ILE A 167 3.88 -11.02 -17.89
N PHE A 168 3.83 -10.39 -16.73
CA PHE A 168 4.12 -8.98 -16.55
C PHE A 168 5.62 -8.72 -16.36
N ALA A 169 6.10 -7.67 -17.02
CA ALA A 169 7.43 -7.13 -16.76
C ALA A 169 7.38 -5.61 -16.69
N SER A 170 8.12 -5.04 -15.74
CA SER A 170 8.35 -3.61 -15.61
C SER A 170 9.80 -3.35 -15.23
N ARG A 171 10.33 -2.22 -15.71
CA ARG A 171 11.64 -1.69 -15.32
C ARG A 171 11.53 -0.51 -14.36
N LEU A 172 10.31 -0.17 -13.95
CA LEU A 172 10.08 0.96 -13.07
C LEU A 172 10.34 0.56 -11.63
N ASP A 173 10.72 1.56 -10.84
CA ASP A 173 10.83 1.47 -9.39
C ASP A 173 9.72 2.26 -8.75
N VAL A 174 9.27 1.81 -7.58
CA VAL A 174 8.32 2.55 -6.74
C VAL A 174 8.96 3.84 -6.22
N GLY A 175 8.14 4.83 -5.86
CA GLY A 175 8.59 6.13 -5.38
C GLY A 175 8.99 7.12 -6.47
N ARG A 176 8.78 6.78 -7.75
CA ARG A 176 8.98 7.72 -8.87
C ARG A 176 7.67 8.39 -9.29
N TRP A 177 7.77 9.62 -9.77
CA TRP A 177 6.67 10.30 -10.46
C TRP A 177 6.51 9.74 -11.88
N VAL A 178 5.25 9.48 -12.26
CA VAL A 178 4.82 9.05 -13.60
C VAL A 178 3.84 10.05 -14.20
N GLN A 179 3.81 10.14 -15.53
CA GLN A 179 2.84 10.97 -16.26
C GLN A 179 1.64 10.15 -16.73
N ALA A 180 0.48 10.79 -16.89
CA ALA A 180 -0.65 10.15 -17.55
C ALA A 180 -0.28 9.75 -18.99
N GLY A 181 -0.58 8.51 -19.37
CA GLY A 181 -0.17 7.93 -20.65
C GLY A 181 1.22 7.29 -20.66
N GLU A 182 1.99 7.38 -19.56
CA GLU A 182 3.28 6.72 -19.45
C GLU A 182 3.14 5.20 -19.31
N GLU A 183 4.01 4.43 -19.97
CA GLU A 183 4.02 2.97 -19.85
C GLU A 183 4.60 2.53 -18.49
N LEU A 184 3.79 1.79 -17.74
CA LEU A 184 4.19 1.18 -16.46
C LEU A 184 4.85 -0.17 -16.64
N GLY A 185 4.54 -0.89 -17.72
CA GLY A 185 5.09 -2.20 -18.04
C GLY A 185 4.34 -2.89 -19.17
N GLN A 186 4.69 -4.14 -19.43
CA GLN A 186 4.16 -4.94 -20.54
C GLN A 186 3.68 -6.29 -20.02
N ILE A 187 2.60 -6.80 -20.63
CA ILE A 187 2.10 -8.15 -20.40
C ILE A 187 2.35 -8.97 -21.66
N TYR A 188 3.11 -10.05 -21.52
CA TYR A 188 3.46 -10.98 -22.59
C TYR A 188 2.57 -12.21 -22.58
N ASP A 189 2.34 -12.76 -23.78
CA ASP A 189 1.81 -14.10 -23.95
C ASP A 189 2.82 -15.14 -23.43
N GLY A 190 2.42 -15.94 -22.44
CA GLY A 190 3.31 -16.95 -21.85
C GLY A 190 3.69 -18.11 -22.78
N PHE A 191 3.02 -18.26 -23.92
CA PHE A 191 3.30 -19.31 -24.91
C PHE A 191 4.06 -18.78 -26.12
N THR A 192 3.68 -17.60 -26.64
CA THR A 192 4.30 -17.04 -27.86
C THR A 192 5.42 -16.05 -27.57
N GLY A 193 5.41 -15.40 -26.40
CA GLY A 193 6.32 -14.31 -26.05
C GLY A 193 5.94 -12.96 -26.68
N ASP A 194 4.83 -12.87 -27.42
CA ASP A 194 4.36 -11.61 -27.99
C ASP A 194 3.78 -10.69 -26.92
N ILE A 195 3.86 -9.37 -27.15
CA ILE A 195 3.21 -8.40 -26.27
C ILE A 195 1.70 -8.48 -26.48
N ARG A 196 0.97 -8.78 -25.42
CA ARG A 196 -0.50 -8.77 -25.40
C ARG A 196 -1.05 -7.40 -25.04
N MET A 197 -0.38 -6.70 -24.13
CA MET A 197 -0.83 -5.41 -23.61
C MET A 197 0.33 -4.56 -23.09
N HIS A 198 0.24 -3.25 -23.32
CA HIS A 198 1.00 -2.24 -22.59
C HIS A 198 0.16 -1.74 -21.43
N VAL A 199 0.69 -1.78 -20.21
CA VAL A 199 0.03 -1.23 -19.03
C VAL A 199 0.38 0.24 -18.94
N ILE A 200 -0.62 1.11 -18.97
CA ILE A 200 -0.45 2.56 -19.06
C ILE A 200 -0.92 3.24 -17.77
N ALA A 201 -0.20 4.27 -17.33
CA ALA A 201 -0.60 5.12 -16.22
C ALA A 201 -1.86 5.94 -16.57
N PRO A 202 -2.99 5.73 -15.89
CA PRO A 202 -4.23 6.47 -16.19
C PRO A 202 -4.16 7.94 -15.73
N VAL A 203 -3.31 8.23 -14.73
CA VAL A 203 -3.16 9.55 -14.12
C VAL A 203 -1.68 9.86 -13.89
N ALA A 204 -1.35 11.15 -13.82
CA ALA A 204 -0.05 11.58 -13.34
C ALA A 204 -0.01 11.48 -11.80
N GLY A 205 1.10 11.00 -11.26
CA GLY A 205 1.20 10.79 -9.81
C GLY A 205 2.45 10.05 -9.38
N LEU A 206 2.53 9.79 -8.08
CA LEU A 206 3.62 9.04 -7.46
C LEU A 206 3.30 7.54 -7.49
N LEU A 207 4.16 6.74 -8.12
CA LEU A 207 4.00 5.29 -8.22
C LEU A 207 4.31 4.64 -6.86
N ALA A 208 3.28 4.42 -6.05
CA ALA A 208 3.43 3.92 -4.68
C ALA A 208 3.59 2.41 -4.59
N VAL A 209 2.85 1.66 -5.41
CA VAL A 209 2.90 0.20 -5.44
C VAL A 209 3.13 -0.28 -6.87
N LEU A 210 3.96 -1.30 -7.05
CA LEU A 210 4.20 -1.93 -8.34
C LEU A 210 4.34 -3.46 -8.16
N ARG A 211 3.69 -4.20 -9.05
CA ARG A 211 3.76 -5.66 -9.08
C ARG A 211 5.17 -6.13 -9.44
N ARG A 212 5.65 -7.12 -8.71
CA ARG A 212 6.92 -7.83 -8.94
C ARG A 212 6.72 -9.32 -9.24
N GLU A 213 5.56 -9.91 -8.93
CA GLU A 213 5.22 -11.26 -9.37
C GLU A 213 4.89 -11.28 -10.87
N PRO A 214 5.66 -12.02 -11.70
CA PRO A 214 5.49 -11.98 -13.14
C PRO A 214 4.17 -12.57 -13.62
N LEU A 215 3.64 -13.61 -12.98
CA LEU A 215 2.39 -14.22 -13.41
C LEU A 215 1.20 -13.45 -12.87
N LEU A 216 0.26 -13.10 -13.74
CA LEU A 216 -0.97 -12.42 -13.33
C LEU A 216 -2.19 -12.78 -14.18
N CYS A 217 -3.35 -12.60 -13.58
CA CYS A 217 -4.66 -12.74 -14.20
C CYS A 217 -5.28 -11.38 -14.54
N ALA A 218 -6.17 -11.36 -15.53
CA ALA A 218 -7.03 -10.19 -15.74
C ALA A 218 -7.81 -9.86 -14.46
N GLY A 219 -7.82 -8.59 -14.08
CA GLY A 219 -8.37 -8.05 -12.83
C GLY A 219 -7.35 -7.95 -11.70
N ASP A 220 -6.19 -8.59 -11.80
CA ASP A 220 -5.15 -8.46 -10.78
C ASP A 220 -4.60 -7.02 -10.74
N LEU A 221 -4.31 -6.54 -9.54
CA LEU A 221 -3.60 -5.28 -9.36
C LEU A 221 -2.21 -5.37 -10.02
N VAL A 222 -1.80 -4.29 -10.67
CA VAL A 222 -0.48 -4.13 -11.30
C VAL A 222 0.28 -2.99 -10.65
N ALA A 223 -0.38 -1.87 -10.38
CA ALA A 223 0.23 -0.71 -9.76
C ALA A 223 -0.79 0.10 -8.97
N GLN A 224 -0.31 0.91 -8.05
CA GLN A 224 -1.09 1.95 -7.38
C GLN A 224 -0.36 3.29 -7.53
N ILE A 225 -1.08 4.29 -8.02
CA ILE A 225 -0.57 5.65 -8.24
C ILE A 225 -1.27 6.61 -7.28
N LEU A 226 -0.50 7.39 -6.54
CA LEU A 226 -0.99 8.51 -5.73
C LEU A 226 -1.06 9.75 -6.63
N ALA A 227 -2.27 10.07 -7.07
CA ALA A 227 -2.55 11.11 -8.05
C ALA A 227 -2.21 12.51 -7.51
N SER A 228 -1.52 13.31 -8.34
CA SER A 228 -1.17 14.71 -8.01
C SER A 228 -2.42 15.59 -7.85
N ASP A 229 -3.46 15.32 -8.63
CA ASP A 229 -4.77 15.96 -8.59
C ASP A 229 -5.84 14.94 -8.17
N ILE A 230 -7.00 15.40 -7.68
CA ILE A 230 -8.14 14.53 -7.38
C ILE A 230 -8.72 14.01 -8.70
N ALA A 231 -8.22 12.87 -9.17
CA ALA A 231 -8.75 12.17 -10.33
C ALA A 231 -8.76 10.66 -10.05
N CYS A 232 -9.97 10.12 -9.86
CA CYS A 232 -10.49 8.89 -10.47
C CYS A 232 -11.76 8.40 -9.76
N GLN A 233 -12.92 8.80 -10.27
CA GLN A 233 -14.10 7.91 -10.25
C GLN A 233 -14.18 7.25 -11.63
N HIS A 234 -14.29 5.92 -11.63
CA HIS A 234 -14.52 5.11 -12.82
C HIS A 234 -15.86 5.49 -13.47
N ASP A 235 -15.85 6.23 -14.58
CA ASP A 235 -16.91 6.21 -15.58
C ASP A 235 -16.42 5.44 -16.80
N ALA A 236 -16.43 4.11 -16.69
CA ALA A 236 -16.23 3.21 -17.82
C ALA A 236 -17.21 2.03 -17.73
N VAL A 237 -18.52 2.34 -17.67
CA VAL A 237 -19.57 1.36 -17.93
C VAL A 237 -20.55 1.95 -18.95
N GLN A 238 -20.55 1.34 -20.13
CA GLN A 238 -21.58 1.36 -21.17
C GLN A 238 -21.71 2.61 -22.06
N GLN A 239 -20.91 2.63 -23.12
CA GLN A 239 -21.47 2.91 -24.46
C GLN A 239 -21.06 1.80 -25.43
N ARG A 240 -21.84 0.70 -25.43
CA ARG A 240 -21.95 -0.14 -26.63
C ARG A 240 -22.95 0.53 -27.58
N PRO A 241 -22.67 0.61 -28.90
CA PRO A 241 -23.67 1.04 -29.86
C PRO A 241 -24.66 -0.11 -30.08
N GLU A 242 -25.86 -0.01 -29.50
CA GLU A 242 -26.97 -0.90 -29.86
C GLU A 242 -27.55 -0.48 -31.22
N GLY A 243 -27.29 -1.31 -32.22
CA GLY A 243 -28.35 -1.91 -33.04
C GLY A 243 -29.19 -0.99 -33.92
N GLN A 244 -28.81 -0.89 -35.19
CA GLN A 244 -29.78 -0.82 -36.28
C GLN A 244 -30.74 -2.01 -36.19
N GLN A 245 -32.04 -1.75 -35.98
CA GLN A 245 -33.11 -2.60 -36.51
C GLN A 245 -34.50 -1.92 -36.50
N ASN A 246 -35.01 -1.76 -37.72
CA ASN A 246 -36.40 -1.86 -38.14
C ASN A 246 -37.47 -0.87 -37.61
N ALA A 247 -37.83 0.06 -38.50
CA ALA A 247 -39.22 0.49 -38.67
C ALA A 247 -39.58 0.52 -40.17
N ARG A 248 -39.96 -0.65 -40.70
CA ARG A 248 -40.93 -0.75 -41.79
C ARG A 248 -42.23 -1.30 -41.19
N GLN A 249 -43.35 -0.76 -41.68
CA GLN A 249 -44.76 -1.11 -41.41
C GLN A 249 -45.43 -0.39 -40.24
N ALA A 250 -46.25 0.64 -40.53
CA ALA A 250 -47.70 0.48 -40.63
C ALA A 250 -48.40 1.82 -40.97
N SER A 251 -49.26 1.75 -42.01
CA SER A 251 -50.26 2.72 -42.51
C SER A 251 -49.79 4.05 -43.10
#